data_AF-A0A922MAI8-F1
#
_entry.id   AF-A0A922MAI8-F1
#
_cell.length_a   1.000
_cell.length_b   1.000
_cell.length_c   1.000
_cell.angle_alpha   90.00
_cell.angle_beta   90.00
_cell.angle_gamma   90.00
#
_symmetry.space_group_name_H-M   'P 1'
#
loop_
_entity.id
_entity.type
_entity.pdbx_description
1 polymer ?
#
loop_
_entity_poly.entity_id
_entity_poly.type
_entity_poly.pdbx_seq_one_letter_code
_entity_poly.pdbx_strand_id
1 'polypeptide(L)'
;MDGSQRGVFLDKTDVALPNSLAIDWVRDRLCYADAGRASIECVTIDNQERETIATNCSYPFGLAIHGNKFYWTDWKTLRIESYDLETQQRSDVPIATASRRLYGVAVAPDSCPPSQSVCFYRNGGCGPDQLCLPDGNNGRTCADADKVLSRR
;
A
#
# COMPACT_ATOMS: atom_id res chain seq x y z
N MET A 1 9.06 -6.57 -9.46
CA MET A 1 8.89 -7.36 -8.21
C MET A 1 10.01 -8.37 -7.97
N ASP A 2 11.00 -8.48 -8.85
CA ASP A 2 12.18 -9.34 -8.65
C ASP A 2 13.34 -8.67 -7.88
N GLY A 3 13.16 -7.40 -7.51
CA GLY A 3 14.14 -6.61 -6.76
C GLY A 3 15.30 -6.04 -7.58
N SER A 4 15.38 -6.32 -8.88
CA SER A 4 16.52 -5.93 -9.74
C SER A 4 16.62 -4.41 -9.97
N GLN A 5 15.48 -3.71 -10.02
CA GLN A 5 15.38 -2.26 -10.29
C GLN A 5 15.04 -1.47 -9.02
N ARG A 6 15.75 -1.75 -7.92
CA ARG A 6 15.52 -1.03 -6.65
C ARG A 6 15.90 0.45 -6.80
N GLY A 7 14.93 1.34 -6.60
CA GLY A 7 15.12 2.80 -6.59
C GLY A 7 14.53 3.47 -5.36
N VAL A 8 14.80 4.78 -5.21
CA VAL A 8 14.14 5.65 -4.23
C VAL A 8 13.00 6.36 -4.95
N PHE A 9 11.77 6.14 -4.50
CA PHE A 9 10.58 6.79 -5.09
C PHE A 9 10.26 8.11 -4.39
N LEU A 10 10.31 8.14 -3.06
CA LEU A 10 10.20 9.35 -2.23
C LEU A 10 11.38 9.38 -1.25
N ASP A 11 11.98 10.55 -1.03
CA ASP A 11 13.11 10.70 -0.12
C ASP A 11 12.73 11.33 1.23
N LYS A 12 13.72 11.56 2.10
CA LYS A 12 13.53 12.13 3.45
C LYS A 12 12.98 13.57 3.46
N THR A 13 13.01 14.27 2.33
CA THR A 13 12.39 15.59 2.16
C THR A 13 10.91 15.44 1.82
N ASP A 14 10.54 14.33 1.16
CA ASP A 14 9.18 13.99 0.76
C ASP A 14 8.35 13.31 1.84
N VAL A 15 8.97 12.63 2.82
CA VAL A 15 8.28 11.91 3.91
C VAL A 15 8.94 12.17 5.27
N ALA A 16 8.16 12.22 6.35
CA ALA A 16 8.69 12.42 7.71
C ALA A 16 8.73 11.10 8.51
N LEU A 17 7.57 10.48 8.73
CA LEU A 17 7.46 9.17 9.38
C LEU A 17 6.36 8.35 8.71
N PRO A 18 6.62 7.81 7.50
CA PRO A 18 5.65 6.99 6.78
C PRO A 18 5.51 5.63 7.48
N ASN A 19 4.28 5.29 7.90
CA ASN A 19 3.99 4.03 8.60
C ASN A 19 3.44 2.94 7.67
N SER A 20 2.55 3.31 6.74
CA SER A 20 1.89 2.38 5.82
C SER A 20 1.71 3.03 4.45
N LEU A 21 1.65 2.20 3.42
CA LEU A 21 1.35 2.57 2.05
C LEU A 21 0.20 1.71 1.51
N ALA A 22 -0.54 2.26 0.56
CA ALA A 22 -1.56 1.60 -0.24
C ALA A 22 -1.46 2.09 -1.70
N ILE A 23 -1.86 1.26 -2.65
CA ILE A 23 -1.90 1.63 -4.07
C ILE A 23 -3.37 1.84 -4.47
N ASP A 24 -3.67 3.01 -5.04
CA ASP A 24 -4.91 3.27 -5.76
C ASP A 24 -4.69 2.95 -7.24
N TRP A 25 -5.04 1.72 -7.63
CA TRP A 25 -4.87 1.21 -8.99
C TRP A 25 -5.75 1.91 -10.02
N VAL A 26 -6.85 2.54 -9.60
CA VAL A 26 -7.79 3.22 -10.52
C VAL A 26 -7.23 4.59 -10.93
N ARG A 27 -6.56 5.27 -10.01
CA ARG A 27 -6.00 6.62 -10.22
C ARG A 27 -4.49 6.63 -10.48
N ASP A 28 -3.86 5.46 -10.43
CA ASP A 28 -2.41 5.26 -10.58
C ASP A 28 -1.57 6.05 -9.57
N ARG A 29 -1.91 5.88 -8.28
CA ARG A 29 -1.27 6.63 -7.18
C ARG A 29 -0.81 5.72 -6.06
N LEU A 30 0.32 6.06 -5.47
CA LEU A 30 0.78 5.53 -4.20
C LEU A 30 0.32 6.48 -3.09
N CYS A 31 -0.42 5.96 -2.13
CA CYS A 31 -0.85 6.72 -0.96
C CYS A 31 -0.21 6.18 0.30
N TYR A 32 0.01 7.03 1.29
CA TYR A 32 0.70 6.67 2.51
C TYR A 32 0.22 7.46 3.72
N ALA A 33 0.33 6.83 4.89
CA ALA A 33 0.08 7.43 6.19
C ALA A 33 1.40 7.96 6.77
N ASP A 34 1.51 9.29 6.91
CA ASP A 34 2.69 9.95 7.47
C ASP A 34 2.39 10.47 8.88
N ALA A 35 2.83 9.73 9.90
CA ALA A 35 2.64 10.12 11.29
C ALA A 35 3.49 11.31 11.71
N GLY A 36 4.58 11.60 11.00
CA GLY A 36 5.44 12.74 11.25
C GLY A 36 4.81 14.04 10.75
N ARG A 37 3.99 13.94 9.68
CA ARG A 37 3.20 15.06 9.14
C ARG A 37 1.75 15.10 9.58
N ALA A 38 1.30 14.13 10.36
CA ALA A 38 -0.10 14.04 10.78
C ALA A 38 -1.08 14.03 9.59
N SER A 39 -0.75 13.31 8.52
CA SER A 39 -1.54 13.31 7.28
C SER A 39 -1.60 11.97 6.56
N ILE A 40 -2.62 11.85 5.71
CA ILE A 40 -2.72 10.84 4.66
C ILE A 40 -2.47 11.55 3.34
N GLU A 41 -1.45 11.12 2.61
CA GLU A 41 -1.01 11.74 1.35
C GLU A 41 -1.10 10.71 0.22
N CYS A 42 -1.30 11.18 -0.99
CA CYS A 42 -1.14 10.42 -2.22
C CYS A 42 -0.12 11.11 -3.12
N VAL A 43 0.55 10.30 -3.93
CA VAL A 43 1.46 10.75 -4.97
C VAL A 43 1.21 9.93 -6.22
N THR A 44 1.07 10.57 -7.37
CA THR A 44 0.95 9.89 -8.66
C THR A 44 2.24 9.11 -8.97
N ILE A 45 2.09 7.93 -9.58
CA ILE A 45 3.22 7.02 -9.82
C ILE A 45 4.12 7.52 -10.97
N ASP A 46 3.54 8.22 -11.95
CA ASP A 46 4.21 8.66 -13.17
C ASP A 46 5.01 9.97 -13.01
N ASN A 47 4.42 10.98 -12.37
CA ASN A 47 4.96 12.34 -12.33
C ASN A 47 5.18 12.87 -10.90
N GLN A 48 4.88 12.07 -9.89
CA GLN A 48 5.06 12.40 -8.47
C GLN A 48 4.30 13.65 -7.98
N GLU A 49 3.17 13.97 -8.62
CA GLU A 49 2.25 14.98 -8.15
C GLU A 49 1.59 14.55 -6.83
N ARG A 50 1.68 15.42 -5.82
CA ARG A 50 1.22 15.17 -4.47
C ARG A 50 -0.19 15.70 -4.26
N GLU A 51 -1.02 14.90 -3.59
CA GLU A 51 -2.35 15.28 -3.11
C GLU A 51 -2.49 14.91 -1.62
N THR A 52 -2.93 15.87 -0.80
CA THR A 52 -3.24 15.61 0.60
C THR A 52 -4.69 15.17 0.75
N ILE A 53 -4.92 13.94 1.22
CA ILE A 53 -6.26 13.37 1.40
C ILE A 53 -6.85 13.79 2.75
N ALA A 54 -6.05 13.74 3.82
CA ALA A 54 -6.50 14.10 5.16
C ALA A 54 -5.36 14.74 5.95
N THR A 55 -5.66 15.81 6.67
CA THR A 55 -4.76 16.48 7.62
C THR A 55 -5.24 16.27 9.06
N ASN A 56 -4.46 16.72 10.04
CA ASN A 56 -4.81 16.62 11.46
C ASN A 56 -5.12 15.17 11.89
N CYS A 57 -4.36 14.21 11.36
CA CYS A 57 -4.38 12.82 11.82
C CYS A 57 -3.50 12.72 13.08
N SER A 58 -3.97 12.09 14.16
CA SER A 58 -3.28 12.17 15.45
C SER A 58 -1.99 11.34 15.47
N TYR A 59 -2.06 10.11 14.98
CA TYR A 59 -0.95 9.19 14.72
C TYR A 59 -1.41 8.08 13.76
N PRO A 60 -1.53 8.38 12.45
CA PRO A 60 -1.99 7.41 11.46
C PRO A 60 -0.97 6.28 11.30
N PHE A 61 -1.44 5.03 11.21
CA PHE A 61 -0.58 3.85 11.13
C PHE A 61 -0.88 2.98 9.90
N GLY A 62 -1.95 2.17 9.93
CA GLY A 62 -2.36 1.36 8.79
C GLY A 62 -3.22 2.17 7.82
N LEU A 63 -3.13 1.90 6.52
CA LEU A 63 -3.91 2.56 5.48
C LEU A 63 -4.49 1.53 4.49
N ALA A 64 -5.74 1.71 4.09
CA ALA A 64 -6.39 0.96 3.02
C ALA A 64 -7.30 1.89 2.20
N ILE A 65 -7.54 1.51 0.94
CA ILE A 65 -8.31 2.29 -0.03
C ILE A 65 -9.35 1.38 -0.67
N HIS A 66 -10.57 1.88 -0.84
CA HIS A 66 -11.61 1.21 -1.61
C HIS A 66 -12.48 2.23 -2.33
N GLY A 67 -12.41 2.26 -3.67
CA GLY A 67 -13.14 3.21 -4.49
C GLY A 67 -12.75 4.66 -4.18
N ASN A 68 -13.70 5.42 -3.62
CA ASN A 68 -13.51 6.82 -3.22
C ASN A 68 -13.16 6.98 -1.73
N LYS A 69 -13.09 5.86 -0.98
CA LYS A 69 -12.91 5.89 0.47
C LYS A 69 -11.51 5.47 0.89
N PHE A 70 -10.94 6.28 1.77
CA PHE A 70 -9.69 6.03 2.46
C PHE A 70 -10.00 5.64 3.88
N TYR A 71 -9.29 4.64 4.40
CA TYR A 71 -9.44 4.14 5.76
C TYR A 71 -8.07 4.05 6.39
N TRP A 72 -7.91 4.62 7.58
CA TRP A 72 -6.66 4.47 8.34
C TRP A 72 -6.91 4.15 9.79
N THR A 73 -5.98 3.40 10.39
CA THR A 73 -5.96 3.22 11.84
C THR A 73 -5.18 4.36 12.48
N ASP A 74 -5.64 4.83 13.64
CA ASP A 74 -4.93 5.86 14.41
C ASP A 74 -4.63 5.37 15.83
N TRP A 75 -3.35 5.42 16.21
CA TRP A 75 -2.89 4.89 17.51
C TRP A 75 -3.25 5.76 18.71
N LYS A 76 -3.63 7.02 18.51
CA LYS A 76 -4.03 7.92 19.58
C LYS A 76 -5.55 7.96 19.73
N THR A 77 -6.29 8.02 18.62
CA THR A 77 -7.76 8.01 18.69
C THR A 77 -8.32 6.60 18.92
N LEU A 78 -7.52 5.56 18.66
CA LEU A 78 -7.89 4.15 18.77
C LEU A 78 -9.10 3.79 17.90
N ARG A 79 -9.26 4.51 16.78
CA ARG A 79 -10.34 4.34 15.81
C ARG A 79 -9.78 3.94 14.46
N ILE A 80 -10.66 3.40 13.63
CA ILE A 80 -10.48 3.40 12.18
C ILE A 80 -11.21 4.65 11.70
N GLU A 81 -10.44 5.60 11.18
CA GLU A 81 -10.98 6.81 10.59
C GLU A 81 -11.05 6.64 9.07
N SER A 82 -11.90 7.45 8.44
CA SER A 82 -12.14 7.38 7.02
C SER A 82 -12.36 8.75 6.42
N TYR A 83 -12.07 8.85 5.13
CA TYR A 83 -12.34 10.03 4.31
C TYR A 83 -12.91 9.58 2.98
N ASP A 84 -14.01 10.19 2.57
CA ASP A 84 -14.68 9.93 1.29
C ASP A 84 -14.41 11.09 0.32
N LEU A 85 -13.75 10.83 -0.80
CA LEU A 85 -13.42 11.84 -1.81
C LEU A 85 -14.65 12.44 -2.49
N GLU A 86 -15.75 11.69 -2.57
CA GLU A 86 -16.95 12.13 -3.27
C GLU A 86 -17.76 13.10 -2.41
N THR A 87 -17.98 12.73 -1.15
CA THR A 87 -18.73 13.59 -0.21
C THR A 87 -17.84 14.61 0.50
N GLN A 88 -16.51 14.44 0.41
CA GLN A 88 -15.51 15.21 1.13
C GLN A 88 -15.68 15.17 2.66
N GLN A 89 -16.26 14.09 3.17
CA GLN A 89 -16.55 13.92 4.59
C GLN A 89 -15.54 13.00 5.27
N ARG A 90 -15.05 13.45 6.43
CA ARG A 90 -14.33 12.61 7.38
C ARG A 90 -15.34 11.93 8.30
N SER A 91 -15.13 10.66 8.58
CA SER A 91 -15.99 9.84 9.44
C SER A 91 -15.17 8.77 10.14
N ASP A 92 -15.72 8.10 11.14
CA ASP A 92 -15.14 6.90 11.72
C ASP A 92 -15.91 5.64 11.31
N VAL A 93 -15.20 4.52 11.19
CA VAL A 93 -15.84 3.22 11.06
C VAL A 93 -16.23 2.75 12.46
N PRO A 94 -17.53 2.49 12.71
CA PRO A 94 -18.00 2.13 14.04
C PRO A 94 -17.44 0.75 14.42
N ILE A 95 -16.41 0.77 15.27
CA ILE A 95 -15.85 -0.41 15.91
C ILE A 95 -16.06 -0.27 17.42
N ALA A 96 -16.28 -1.39 18.11
CA ALA A 96 -16.17 -1.39 19.57
C ALA A 96 -14.79 -0.83 19.91
N THR A 97 -14.74 0.23 20.74
CA THR A 97 -13.51 1.00 20.99
C THR A 97 -12.35 0.05 21.22
N ALA A 98 -11.35 0.14 20.35
CA ALA A 98 -10.19 -0.71 20.48
C ALA A 98 -9.50 -0.40 21.81
N SER A 99 -9.29 -1.42 22.65
CA SER A 99 -8.58 -1.25 23.91
C SER A 99 -7.06 -1.14 23.74
N ARG A 100 -6.58 -1.30 22.49
CA ARG A 100 -5.18 -1.32 22.11
C ARG A 100 -4.98 -0.67 20.74
N ARG A 101 -3.72 -0.36 20.43
CA ARG A 101 -3.30 0.17 19.13
C ARG A 101 -3.68 -0.76 17.99
N LEU A 102 -4.18 -0.17 16.92
CA LEU A 102 -4.57 -0.84 15.70
C LEU A 102 -3.43 -0.78 14.68
N TYR A 103 -2.85 -1.93 14.34
CA TYR A 103 -1.62 -2.01 13.53
C TYR A 103 -1.86 -2.12 12.02
N GLY A 104 -3.09 -2.36 11.58
CA GLY A 104 -3.37 -2.54 10.17
C GLY A 104 -4.86 -2.47 9.90
N VAL A 105 -5.17 -2.14 8.65
CA VAL A 105 -6.51 -2.20 8.08
C VAL A 105 -6.35 -2.69 6.65
N ALA A 106 -7.25 -3.55 6.21
CA ALA A 106 -7.31 -4.04 4.85
C ALA A 106 -8.78 -4.08 4.42
N VAL A 107 -9.02 -3.79 3.14
CA VAL A 107 -10.35 -3.96 2.56
C VAL A 107 -10.33 -5.24 1.72
N ALA A 108 -11.27 -6.13 2.00
CA ALA A 108 -11.54 -7.31 1.19
C ALA A 108 -12.67 -6.96 0.20
N PRO A 109 -12.40 -6.78 -1.10
CA PRO A 109 -13.46 -6.55 -2.07
C PRO A 109 -14.26 -7.84 -2.33
N ASP A 110 -15.54 -7.72 -2.66
CA ASP A 110 -16.41 -8.86 -2.97
C ASP A 110 -15.95 -9.64 -4.21
N SER A 111 -15.24 -8.97 -5.12
CA SER A 111 -14.63 -9.57 -6.30
C SER A 111 -13.17 -9.17 -6.42
N CYS A 112 -12.30 -10.13 -6.73
CA CYS A 112 -10.92 -9.85 -7.08
C CYS A 112 -10.86 -9.00 -8.37
N PRO A 113 -10.05 -7.94 -8.43
CA PRO A 113 -9.81 -7.22 -9.67
C PRO A 113 -9.31 -8.18 -10.76
N PRO A 114 -9.83 -8.10 -12.00
CA PRO A 114 -9.37 -8.93 -13.10
C PRO A 114 -8.02 -8.42 -13.60
N SER A 115 -6.93 -8.69 -12.86
CA SER A 115 -5.58 -8.43 -13.31
C SER A 115 -4.85 -9.75 -13.56
N GLN A 116 -4.31 -9.89 -14.77
CA GLN A 116 -3.45 -11.01 -15.13
C GLN A 116 -2.02 -10.49 -15.21
N SER A 117 -1.13 -11.12 -14.46
CA SER A 117 0.30 -10.88 -14.61
C SER A 117 0.90 -11.87 -15.61
N VAL A 118 2.11 -11.58 -16.07
CA VAL A 118 2.98 -12.50 -16.83
C VAL A 118 3.19 -13.86 -16.16
N CYS A 119 2.93 -13.95 -14.85
CA CYS A 119 3.06 -15.18 -14.06
C CYS A 119 1.75 -15.98 -13.97
N PHE A 120 0.62 -15.42 -14.41
CA PHE A 120 -0.71 -16.00 -14.23
C PHE A 120 -0.85 -17.40 -14.85
N TYR A 121 -0.36 -17.59 -16.08
CA TYR A 121 -0.46 -18.87 -16.77
C TYR A 121 0.80 -19.71 -16.55
N ARG A 122 0.63 -20.94 -16.06
CA ARG A 122 1.71 -21.92 -15.83
C ARG A 122 2.93 -21.34 -15.11
N ASN A 123 2.72 -20.53 -14.08
CA ASN A 123 3.79 -19.88 -13.31
C ASN A 123 4.76 -19.08 -14.21
N GLY A 124 4.28 -18.47 -15.29
CA GLY A 124 5.11 -17.79 -16.29
C GLY A 124 6.14 -18.69 -16.98
N GLY A 125 5.94 -20.00 -16.97
CA GLY A 125 6.91 -20.99 -17.46
C GLY A 125 8.13 -21.19 -16.53
N CYS A 126 8.04 -20.77 -15.26
CA CYS A 126 9.04 -21.10 -14.25
C CYS A 126 8.95 -22.56 -13.82
N GLY A 127 10.08 -23.10 -13.35
CA GLY A 127 10.15 -24.46 -12.82
C GLY A 127 9.23 -24.69 -11.61
N PRO A 128 9.03 -25.96 -11.20
CA PRO A 128 8.13 -26.31 -10.10
C PRO A 128 8.58 -25.78 -8.74
N ASP A 129 9.89 -25.61 -8.54
CA ASP A 129 10.50 -25.11 -7.30
C ASP A 129 10.92 -23.62 -7.40
N GLN A 130 10.39 -22.92 -8.42
CA GLN A 130 10.74 -21.53 -8.71
C GLN A 130 9.56 -20.59 -8.52
N LEU A 131 9.86 -19.41 -7.99
CA LEU A 131 8.96 -18.27 -7.93
C LEU A 131 9.01 -17.50 -9.25
N CYS A 132 7.85 -17.21 -9.83
CA CYS A 132 7.73 -16.25 -10.94
C CYS A 132 7.53 -14.83 -10.39
N LEU A 133 8.46 -13.94 -10.69
CA LEU A 133 8.45 -12.55 -10.23
C LEU A 133 8.37 -11.62 -11.45
N PRO A 134 7.27 -10.86 -11.64
CA PRO A 134 7.20 -9.83 -12.69
C PRO A 134 8.34 -8.81 -12.55
N ASP A 135 8.97 -8.43 -13.65
CA ASP A 135 10.18 -7.57 -13.65
C ASP A 135 9.87 -6.07 -13.81
N GLY A 136 8.62 -5.71 -14.16
CA GLY A 136 8.19 -4.34 -14.41
C GLY A 136 8.25 -3.91 -15.88
N ASN A 137 8.79 -4.73 -16.78
CA ASN A 137 8.93 -4.49 -18.21
C ASN A 137 8.08 -5.45 -19.06
N ASN A 138 6.90 -5.84 -18.55
CA ASN A 138 6.06 -6.91 -19.11
C ASN A 138 6.79 -8.28 -19.24
N GLY A 139 7.87 -8.48 -18.48
CA GLY A 139 8.60 -9.74 -18.38
C GLY A 139 8.57 -10.31 -16.97
N ARG A 140 9.29 -11.43 -16.78
CA ARG A 140 9.39 -12.12 -15.49
C ARG A 140 10.77 -12.71 -15.26
N THR A 141 11.11 -12.83 -14.00
CA THR A 141 12.28 -13.54 -13.49
C THR A 141 11.83 -14.82 -12.78
N CYS A 142 12.45 -15.97 -13.08
CA CYS A 142 12.30 -17.16 -12.24
C CYS A 142 13.38 -17.13 -11.17
N ALA A 143 12.97 -17.12 -9.91
CA ALA A 143 13.86 -17.16 -8.77
C ALA A 143 13.67 -18.48 -8.03
N ASP A 144 14.76 -19.20 -7.77
CA ASP A 144 14.72 -20.31 -6.82
C ASP A 144 14.46 -19.74 -5.41
N ALA A 145 13.76 -20.50 -4.56
CA ALA A 145 13.69 -20.20 -3.14
C ALA A 145 15.07 -20.41 -2.51
N ASP A 146 15.91 -19.38 -2.59
CA ASP A 146 17.23 -19.20 -1.98
C ASP A 146 18.05 -20.47 -1.67
N LYS A 147 19.07 -20.72 -2.50
CA LYS A 147 20.33 -21.37 -2.06
C LYS A 147 21.19 -20.43 -1.18
N VAL A 148 20.59 -19.53 -0.40
CA VAL A 148 21.28 -18.50 0.41
C VAL A 148 21.73 -19.00 1.80
N LEU A 149 21.46 -20.26 2.15
CA LEU A 149 21.92 -20.86 3.42
C LEU A 149 23.25 -21.65 3.34
N SER A 150 24.07 -21.52 2.29
CA SER A 150 25.33 -22.29 2.15
C SER A 150 26.65 -21.51 2.34
N ARG A 151 26.61 -20.22 2.71
CA ARG A 151 27.83 -19.52 3.14
C ARG A 151 27.83 -19.38 4.67
N ARG A 152 28.22 -20.47 5.34
CA ARG A 152 28.83 -20.42 6.68
C ARG A 152 30.30 -20.08 6.55
#